data_AF-A0A7C5NB25-F1
#
_entry.id   AF-A0A7C5NB25-F1
#
_cell.length_a   1.000
_cell.length_b   1.000
_cell.length_c   1.000
_cell.angle_alpha   90.00
_cell.angle_beta   90.00
_cell.angle_gamma   90.00
#
_symmetry.space_group_name_H-M   'P 1'
#
loop_
_entity.id
_entity.type
_entity.pdbx_description
1 polymer ?
#
loop_
_entity_poly.entity_id
_entity_poly.type
_entity_poly.pdbx_seq_one_letter_code
_entity_poly.pdbx_strand_id
1 'polypeptide(L)'
;MSSDAFVVGQSTMAADLERAFSTARKRGDRRVELIIDGAIRATAAFIEQLAADARRCSEVTEIVLVHPSPGFGFLASTLQLQMRNVKVHARREGSLQATREPAAEKVTPLVTVMLAGDASASKVRRSLMRLRHVKRCALVFDPLVRPAREAITGVVLALGDLPQLEELVLVHDSPSLGFLAASLSLRAPRVLVRAVGTDQSLD
;
A
#
# COMPACT_ATOMS: atom_id res chain seq x y z
N MET A 1 -19.97 -19.59 3.93
CA MET A 1 -20.63 -18.32 4.29
C MET A 1 -20.39 -17.37 3.12
N SER A 2 -21.47 -16.92 2.48
CA SER A 2 -21.42 -16.17 1.21
C SER A 2 -21.11 -14.71 1.50
N SER A 3 -19.90 -14.24 1.19
CA SER A 3 -19.62 -12.79 1.19
C SER A 3 -19.94 -12.23 -0.19
N ASP A 4 -21.00 -11.45 -0.30
CA ASP A 4 -21.23 -10.65 -1.51
C ASP A 4 -20.31 -9.42 -1.49
N ALA A 5 -19.79 -9.08 -2.67
CA ALA A 5 -19.00 -7.87 -2.85
C ALA A 5 -19.91 -6.68 -3.19
N PHE A 6 -19.68 -5.56 -2.53
CA PHE A 6 -20.48 -4.34 -2.69
C PHE A 6 -19.66 -3.29 -3.42
N VAL A 7 -20.22 -2.67 -4.45
CA VAL A 7 -19.56 -1.60 -5.21
C VAL A 7 -19.83 -0.25 -4.53
N VAL A 8 -18.79 0.54 -4.32
CA VAL A 8 -18.82 1.87 -3.71
C VAL A 8 -18.37 2.90 -4.75
N GLY A 9 -19.28 3.77 -5.16
CA GLY A 9 -19.05 4.81 -6.18
C GLY A 9 -18.85 6.21 -5.59
N GLN A 10 -18.16 7.09 -6.32
CA GLN A 10 -17.80 8.43 -5.82
C GLN A 10 -19.03 9.33 -5.58
N SER A 11 -20.02 9.28 -6.47
CA SER A 11 -21.24 10.09 -6.39
C SER A 11 -22.23 9.64 -5.31
N THR A 12 -22.06 8.42 -4.79
CA THR A 12 -23.03 7.71 -3.96
C THR A 12 -22.40 7.07 -2.71
N MET A 13 -21.12 7.40 -2.44
CA MET A 13 -20.27 6.80 -1.41
C MET A 13 -20.95 6.55 -0.06
N ALA A 14 -21.60 7.55 0.53
CA ALA A 14 -22.25 7.40 1.83
C ALA A 14 -23.44 6.43 1.78
N ALA A 15 -24.28 6.53 0.74
CA ALA A 15 -25.42 5.65 0.55
C ALA A 15 -25.00 4.20 0.23
N ASP A 16 -23.90 4.03 -0.51
CA ASP A 16 -23.35 2.72 -0.86
C ASP A 16 -22.75 2.01 0.34
N LEU A 17 -22.00 2.73 1.19
CA LEU A 17 -21.46 2.19 2.45
C LEU A 17 -22.60 1.79 3.40
N GLU A 18 -23.56 2.68 3.62
CA GLU A 18 -24.72 2.39 4.46
C GLU A 18 -25.48 1.16 3.95
N ARG A 19 -25.68 1.06 2.63
CA ARG A 19 -26.34 -0.09 2.00
C ARG A 19 -25.55 -1.38 2.19
N ALA A 20 -24.23 -1.36 2.04
CA ALA A 20 -23.37 -2.52 2.22
C ALA A 20 -23.49 -3.08 3.65
N PHE A 21 -23.32 -2.22 4.67
CA PHE A 21 -23.41 -2.64 6.07
C PHE A 21 -24.83 -3.01 6.50
N SER A 22 -25.86 -2.30 6.02
CA SER A 22 -27.26 -2.65 6.26
C SER A 22 -27.62 -4.03 5.68
N THR A 23 -27.07 -4.35 4.49
CA THR A 23 -27.28 -5.66 3.85
C THR A 23 -26.56 -6.77 4.61
N ALA A 24 -25.30 -6.54 4.98
CA ALA A 24 -24.52 -7.48 5.79
C ALA A 24 -25.22 -7.78 7.12
N ARG A 25 -25.75 -6.76 7.80
CA ARG A 25 -26.51 -6.91 9.04
C ARG A 25 -27.77 -7.77 8.87
N LYS A 26 -28.57 -7.49 7.84
CA LYS A 26 -29.80 -8.25 7.55
C LYS A 26 -29.54 -9.73 7.29
N ARG A 27 -28.36 -10.04 6.73
CA ARG A 27 -27.94 -11.41 6.38
C ARG A 27 -27.16 -12.11 7.50
N GLY A 28 -26.71 -11.38 8.51
CA GLY A 28 -25.81 -11.90 9.54
C GLY A 28 -24.41 -12.18 9.01
N ASP A 29 -23.99 -11.48 7.94
CA ASP A 29 -22.68 -11.66 7.33
C ASP A 29 -21.59 -11.07 8.24
N ARG A 30 -20.62 -11.89 8.60
CA ARG A 30 -19.47 -11.48 9.42
C ARG A 30 -18.37 -10.81 8.62
N ARG A 31 -18.43 -10.88 7.29
CA ARG A 31 -17.43 -10.35 6.37
C ARG A 31 -18.11 -9.48 5.32
N VAL A 32 -17.58 -8.27 5.13
CA VAL A 32 -18.01 -7.33 4.09
C VAL A 32 -16.85 -7.07 3.14
N GLU A 33 -17.12 -7.16 1.85
CA GLU A 33 -16.15 -6.82 0.81
C GLU A 33 -16.64 -5.59 0.05
N LEU A 34 -15.82 -4.54 0.03
CA LEU A 34 -16.12 -3.26 -0.61
C LEU A 34 -15.23 -3.10 -1.83
N ILE A 35 -15.81 -3.16 -3.03
CA ILE A 35 -15.18 -2.81 -4.30
C ILE A 35 -15.30 -1.32 -4.48
N ILE A 36 -14.18 -0.62 -4.38
CA ILE A 36 -14.13 0.83 -4.34
C ILE A 36 -13.71 1.31 -5.73
N ASP A 37 -14.52 2.20 -6.31
CA ASP A 37 -14.21 2.83 -7.60
C ASP A 37 -12.81 3.46 -7.57
N GLY A 38 -12.01 3.21 -8.61
CA GLY A 38 -10.65 3.73 -8.76
C GLY A 38 -10.54 5.26 -8.73
N ALA A 39 -11.64 5.98 -8.95
CA ALA A 39 -11.71 7.44 -8.81
C ALA A 39 -11.77 7.92 -7.35
N ILE A 40 -12.16 7.06 -6.40
CA ILE A 40 -12.27 7.40 -4.99
C ILE A 40 -10.88 7.47 -4.36
N ARG A 41 -10.61 8.58 -3.67
CA ARG A 41 -9.35 8.77 -2.93
C ARG A 41 -9.51 8.36 -1.48
N ALA A 42 -8.42 7.83 -0.93
CA ALA A 42 -8.25 7.49 0.47
C ALA A 42 -8.13 8.75 1.35
N THR A 43 -9.24 9.47 1.57
CA THR A 43 -9.29 10.69 2.40
C THR A 43 -9.72 10.38 3.83
N ALA A 44 -9.43 11.29 4.77
CA ALA A 44 -9.91 11.18 6.15
C ALA A 44 -11.44 11.06 6.22
N ALA A 45 -12.17 11.83 5.40
CA ALA A 45 -13.62 11.77 5.30
C ALA A 45 -14.13 10.37 4.89
N PHE A 46 -13.44 9.68 3.97
CA PHE A 46 -13.77 8.30 3.61
C PHE A 46 -13.56 7.34 4.79
N ILE A 47 -12.44 7.49 5.51
CA ILE A 47 -12.10 6.65 6.68
C ILE A 47 -13.14 6.81 7.78
N GLU A 48 -13.48 8.05 8.11
CA GLU A 48 -14.46 8.35 9.15
C GLU A 48 -15.84 7.81 8.81
N GLN A 49 -16.29 7.99 7.57
CA GLN A 49 -17.58 7.45 7.11
C GLN A 49 -17.60 5.92 7.19
N LEU A 50 -16.58 5.26 6.65
CA LEU A 50 -16.44 3.80 6.67
C LEU A 50 -16.40 3.26 8.11
N ALA A 51 -15.66 3.91 9.01
CA ALA A 51 -15.62 3.54 10.42
C ALA A 51 -16.96 3.76 11.12
N ALA A 52 -17.67 4.87 10.83
CA ALA A 52 -18.97 5.17 11.40
C ALA A 52 -20.01 4.11 11.01
N ASP A 53 -20.07 3.73 9.73
CA ASP A 53 -21.02 2.73 9.25
C ASP A 53 -20.66 1.32 9.74
N ALA A 54 -19.38 0.96 9.75
CA ALA A 54 -18.94 -0.32 10.28
C ALA A 54 -19.23 -0.47 11.80
N ARG A 55 -19.10 0.60 12.60
CA ARG A 55 -19.46 0.59 14.03
C ARG A 55 -20.95 0.36 14.29
N ARG A 56 -21.82 0.70 13.34
CA ARG A 56 -23.26 0.45 13.43
C ARG A 56 -23.63 -1.02 13.16
N CYS A 57 -22.68 -1.84 12.73
CA CYS A 57 -22.87 -3.25 12.43
C CYS A 57 -21.92 -4.10 13.28
N SER A 58 -22.35 -4.47 14.49
CA SER A 58 -21.53 -5.25 15.44
C SER A 58 -21.29 -6.69 14.99
N GLU A 59 -22.06 -7.18 14.03
CA GLU A 59 -21.96 -8.52 13.46
C GLU A 59 -20.75 -8.67 12.52
N VAL A 60 -20.27 -7.56 11.94
CA VAL A 60 -19.15 -7.56 11.00
C VAL A 60 -17.83 -7.64 11.76
N THR A 61 -17.12 -8.74 11.55
CA THR A 61 -15.80 -8.98 12.13
C THR A 61 -14.67 -8.85 11.12
N GLU A 62 -14.97 -8.74 9.84
CA GLU A 62 -13.98 -8.60 8.77
C GLU A 62 -14.45 -7.65 7.65
N ILE A 63 -13.59 -6.71 7.26
CA ILE A 63 -13.80 -5.78 6.15
C ILE A 63 -12.65 -5.93 5.16
N VAL A 64 -12.99 -6.14 3.89
CA VAL A 64 -12.05 -6.25 2.78
C VAL A 64 -12.24 -5.07 1.85
N LEU A 65 -11.21 -4.23 1.70
CA LEU A 65 -11.22 -3.10 0.77
C LEU A 65 -10.57 -3.52 -0.54
N VAL A 66 -11.34 -3.57 -1.63
CA VAL A 66 -10.84 -3.89 -2.97
C VAL A 66 -10.70 -2.61 -3.77
N HIS A 67 -9.47 -2.26 -4.15
CA HIS A 67 -9.20 -1.03 -4.90
C HIS A 67 -7.93 -1.16 -5.75
N PRO A 68 -7.83 -0.51 -6.93
CA PRO A 68 -6.64 -0.62 -7.80
C PRO A 68 -5.39 0.08 -7.23
N SER A 69 -5.57 1.11 -6.42
CA SER A 69 -4.48 1.88 -5.77
C SER A 69 -3.90 1.17 -4.53
N PRO A 70 -2.57 1.09 -4.39
CA PRO A 70 -1.90 0.54 -3.21
C PRO A 70 -2.11 1.39 -1.94
N GLY A 71 -2.52 2.66 -2.07
CA GLY A 71 -2.81 3.54 -0.92
C GLY A 71 -3.93 3.03 -0.01
N PHE A 72 -4.80 2.16 -0.52
CA PHE A 72 -5.85 1.53 0.29
C PHE A 72 -5.31 0.50 1.29
N GLY A 73 -4.08 0.00 1.12
CA GLY A 73 -3.40 -0.80 2.15
C GLY A 73 -3.06 0.01 3.40
N PHE A 74 -2.65 1.27 3.21
CA PHE A 74 -2.46 2.20 4.33
C PHE A 74 -3.81 2.49 5.01
N LEU A 75 -4.85 2.75 4.22
CA LEU A 75 -6.19 3.00 4.73
C LEU A 75 -6.75 1.85 5.56
N ALA A 76 -6.58 0.61 5.09
CA ALA A 76 -6.95 -0.59 5.84
C ALA A 76 -6.18 -0.69 7.16
N SER A 77 -4.90 -0.31 7.18
CA SER A 77 -4.10 -0.29 8.41
C SER A 77 -4.60 0.77 9.40
N THR A 78 -4.96 1.96 8.91
CA THR A 78 -5.53 3.04 9.74
C THR A 78 -6.87 2.63 10.34
N LEU A 79 -7.75 2.02 9.56
CA LEU A 79 -9.01 1.47 10.06
C LEU A 79 -8.80 0.34 11.06
N GLN A 80 -7.83 -0.54 10.82
CA GLN A 80 -7.50 -1.63 11.73
C GLN A 80 -7.09 -1.11 13.11
N LEU A 81 -6.40 0.03 13.18
CA LEU A 81 -6.04 0.69 14.45
C LEU A 81 -7.26 1.30 15.16
N GLN A 82 -8.22 1.84 14.40
CA GLN A 82 -9.45 2.44 14.94
C GLN A 82 -10.51 1.41 15.34
N MET A 83 -10.44 0.19 14.79
CA MET A 83 -11.46 -0.85 14.91
C MET A 83 -10.85 -2.13 15.45
N ARG A 84 -10.62 -2.20 16.76
CA ARG A 84 -9.92 -3.33 17.41
C ARG A 84 -10.64 -4.69 17.29
N ASN A 85 -11.94 -4.67 17.09
CA ASN A 85 -12.77 -5.89 17.01
C ASN A 85 -13.12 -6.29 15.57
N VAL A 86 -12.59 -5.56 14.58
CA VAL A 86 -12.85 -5.81 13.16
C VAL A 86 -11.52 -5.98 12.45
N LYS A 87 -11.36 -7.09 11.75
CA LYS A 87 -10.19 -7.34 10.91
C LYS A 87 -10.33 -6.57 9.60
N VAL A 88 -9.41 -5.67 9.28
CA VAL A 88 -9.46 -4.85 8.08
C VAL A 88 -8.23 -5.10 7.24
N HIS A 89 -8.42 -5.40 5.96
CA HIS A 89 -7.31 -5.55 5.01
C HIS A 89 -7.72 -5.08 3.62
N ALA A 90 -6.72 -4.68 2.83
CA ALA A 90 -6.93 -4.25 1.45
C ALA A 90 -6.45 -5.33 0.47
N ARG A 91 -7.16 -5.43 -0.65
CA ARG A 91 -6.86 -6.31 -1.77
C ARG A 91 -6.89 -5.50 -3.06
N ARG A 92 -6.06 -5.87 -4.04
CA ARG A 92 -6.01 -5.15 -5.32
C ARG A 92 -7.04 -5.69 -6.29
N GLU A 93 -7.81 -4.80 -6.91
CA GLU A 93 -8.73 -5.13 -8.01
C GLU A 93 -7.91 -5.67 -9.18
N GLY A 94 -8.12 -6.94 -9.54
CA GLY A 94 -7.24 -7.73 -10.42
C GLY A 94 -6.73 -9.04 -9.80
N SER A 95 -6.91 -9.23 -8.49
CA SER A 95 -6.68 -10.51 -7.79
C SER A 95 -7.92 -11.40 -7.72
N LEU A 96 -8.71 -11.43 -8.79
CA LEU A 96 -9.78 -12.41 -9.00
C LEU A 96 -9.16 -13.76 -9.41
N GLN A 97 -8.37 -14.35 -8.53
CA GLN A 97 -8.10 -15.79 -8.45
C GLN A 97 -7.32 -16.10 -7.17
N ALA A 98 -7.66 -17.23 -6.56
CA ALA A 98 -7.09 -17.82 -5.34
C ALA A 98 -7.68 -17.34 -4.00
N THR A 99 -8.92 -17.76 -3.72
CA THR A 99 -9.17 -18.47 -2.47
C THR A 99 -8.24 -19.68 -2.41
N ARG A 100 -7.13 -19.54 -1.69
CA ARG A 100 -6.38 -20.68 -1.15
C ARG A 100 -5.84 -20.26 0.21
N GLU A 101 -6.03 -21.14 1.19
CA GLU A 101 -5.52 -21.06 2.55
C GLU A 101 -4.09 -20.49 2.61
N PRO A 102 -3.68 -19.83 3.72
CA PRO A 102 -2.31 -19.37 3.86
C PRO A 102 -1.42 -20.60 4.05
N ALA A 103 -0.98 -21.18 2.94
CA ALA A 103 0.27 -21.93 2.92
C ALA A 103 1.34 -20.93 3.37
N ALA A 104 2.05 -21.25 4.45
CA ALA A 104 3.08 -20.42 5.07
C ALA A 104 3.98 -19.77 4.01
N GLU A 105 3.62 -18.55 3.61
CA GLU A 105 4.43 -17.74 2.72
C GLU A 105 5.64 -17.38 3.57
N LYS A 106 6.82 -17.87 3.17
CA LYS A 106 8.08 -17.44 3.77
C LYS A 106 8.15 -15.93 3.60
N VAL A 107 7.74 -15.20 4.64
CA VAL A 107 7.79 -13.74 4.70
C VAL A 107 9.24 -13.36 4.45
N THR A 108 9.52 -12.94 3.22
CA THR A 108 10.88 -12.59 2.84
C THR A 108 11.16 -11.24 3.47
N PRO A 109 12.16 -11.13 4.36
CA PRO A 109 12.39 -9.94 5.16
C PRO A 109 12.68 -8.73 4.25
N LEU A 110 12.01 -7.61 4.53
CA LEU A 110 12.27 -6.33 3.90
C LEU A 110 13.42 -5.65 4.63
N VAL A 111 14.54 -5.41 3.94
CA VAL A 111 15.69 -4.71 4.53
C VAL A 111 15.55 -3.22 4.26
N THR A 112 15.60 -2.41 5.33
CA THR A 112 15.49 -0.96 5.22
C THR A 112 16.86 -0.30 5.18
N VAL A 113 17.07 0.58 4.20
CA VAL A 113 18.27 1.39 4.02
C VAL A 113 17.87 2.85 4.14
N MET A 114 18.36 3.52 5.17
CA MET A 114 18.16 4.96 5.36
C MET A 114 19.30 5.76 4.73
N LEU A 115 18.95 6.75 3.91
CA LEU A 115 19.87 7.70 3.32
C LEU A 115 19.73 9.04 4.05
N ALA A 116 20.57 9.28 5.06
CA ALA A 116 20.61 10.57 5.75
C ALA A 116 21.31 11.63 4.90
N GLY A 117 20.78 12.85 4.80
CA GLY A 117 21.34 13.94 4.00
C GLY A 117 21.11 13.77 2.49
N ASP A 118 22.16 13.93 1.68
CA ASP A 118 22.05 13.93 0.22
C ASP A 118 21.72 12.56 -0.40
N ALA A 119 20.90 12.57 -1.46
CA ALA A 119 20.54 11.39 -2.26
C ALA A 119 21.43 11.23 -3.52
N SER A 120 22.72 11.58 -3.41
CA SER A 120 23.65 11.51 -4.54
C SER A 120 23.85 10.08 -5.04
N ALA A 121 24.11 9.93 -6.34
CA ALA A 121 24.26 8.63 -6.99
C ALA A 121 25.27 7.71 -6.28
N SER A 122 26.42 8.27 -5.90
CA SER A 122 27.51 7.54 -5.22
C SER A 122 27.08 7.00 -3.85
N LYS A 123 26.30 7.79 -3.10
CA LYS A 123 25.84 7.42 -1.76
C LYS A 123 24.74 6.37 -1.81
N VAL A 124 23.76 6.56 -2.69
CA VAL A 124 22.73 5.56 -2.97
C VAL A 124 23.36 4.22 -3.35
N ARG A 125 24.30 4.23 -4.31
CA ARG A 125 24.99 3.01 -4.75
C ARG A 125 25.73 2.36 -3.59
N ARG A 126 26.54 3.12 -2.84
CA ARG A 126 27.32 2.59 -1.72
C ARG A 126 26.42 1.96 -0.64
N SER A 127 25.30 2.57 -0.33
CA SER A 127 24.35 2.06 0.67
C SER A 127 23.69 0.77 0.21
N LEU A 128 23.22 0.68 -1.04
CA LEU A 128 22.64 -0.54 -1.60
C LEU A 128 23.67 -1.66 -1.75
N MET A 129 24.93 -1.33 -2.09
CA MET A 129 26.01 -2.31 -2.22
C MET A 129 26.40 -2.98 -0.90
N ARG A 130 25.89 -2.52 0.25
CA ARG A 130 26.05 -3.23 1.54
C ARG A 130 25.07 -4.39 1.68
N LEU A 131 24.02 -4.43 0.87
CA LEU A 131 23.06 -5.51 0.84
C LEU A 131 23.70 -6.72 0.16
N ARG A 132 23.68 -7.85 0.85
CA ARG A 132 24.10 -9.16 0.33
C ARG A 132 22.94 -10.11 0.53
N HIS A 133 22.56 -10.83 -0.52
CA HIS A 133 21.48 -11.81 -0.47
C HIS A 133 20.09 -11.28 -0.07
N VAL A 134 19.80 -10.02 -0.42
CA VAL A 134 18.52 -9.38 -0.12
C VAL A 134 17.62 -9.45 -1.34
N LYS A 135 16.42 -10.01 -1.16
CA LYS A 135 15.37 -10.05 -2.18
C LYS A 135 14.47 -8.83 -2.19
N ARG A 136 14.31 -8.16 -1.04
CA ARG A 136 13.40 -7.02 -0.87
C ARG A 136 14.08 -5.91 -0.08
N CYS A 137 14.11 -4.70 -0.62
CA CYS A 137 14.73 -3.55 0.02
C CYS A 137 13.79 -2.36 0.07
N ALA A 138 13.75 -1.64 1.18
CA ALA A 138 13.19 -0.30 1.27
C ALA A 138 14.32 0.74 1.31
N LEU A 139 14.35 1.67 0.36
CA LEU A 139 15.25 2.80 0.33
C LEU A 139 14.51 4.04 0.85
N VAL A 140 14.82 4.43 2.08
CA VAL A 140 14.23 5.57 2.77
C VAL A 140 15.13 6.76 2.59
N PHE A 141 14.62 7.78 1.91
CA PHE A 141 15.34 9.05 1.72
C PHE A 141 15.13 9.97 2.91
N ASP A 142 16.09 10.86 3.16
CA ASP A 142 15.96 11.91 4.17
C ASP A 142 14.73 12.79 3.86
N PRO A 143 13.80 12.98 4.80
CA PRO A 143 12.59 13.78 4.58
C PRO A 143 12.88 15.26 4.26
N LEU A 144 14.04 15.78 4.68
CA LEU A 144 14.46 17.16 4.45
C LEU A 144 15.11 17.35 3.07
N VAL A 145 15.43 16.26 2.36
CA VAL A 145 16.18 16.32 1.11
C VAL A 145 15.42 15.64 -0.01
N ARG A 146 14.90 16.46 -0.92
CA ARG A 146 14.15 15.99 -2.08
C ARG A 146 15.00 15.02 -2.92
N PRO A 147 14.53 13.78 -3.16
CA PRO A 147 15.27 12.85 -3.99
C PRO A 147 15.23 13.30 -5.45
N ALA A 148 16.42 13.51 -6.00
CA ALA A 148 16.65 14.04 -7.33
C ALA A 148 16.94 12.92 -8.34
N ARG A 149 16.99 13.29 -9.63
CA ARG A 149 17.24 12.36 -10.75
C ARG A 149 18.54 11.55 -10.59
N GLU A 150 19.53 12.10 -9.91
CA GLU A 150 20.81 11.45 -9.62
C GLU A 150 20.65 10.14 -8.83
N ALA A 151 19.63 10.06 -7.97
CA ALA A 151 19.32 8.84 -7.23
C ALA A 151 19.00 7.68 -8.17
N ILE A 152 18.37 7.95 -9.33
CA ILE A 152 18.07 6.92 -10.36
C ILE A 152 19.38 6.28 -10.82
N THR A 153 20.39 7.09 -11.15
CA THR A 153 21.69 6.59 -11.62
C THR A 153 22.34 5.72 -10.55
N GLY A 154 22.33 6.16 -9.30
CA GLY A 154 22.88 5.39 -8.17
C GLY A 154 22.19 4.04 -7.97
N VAL A 155 20.85 4.03 -8.01
CA VAL A 155 20.07 2.79 -7.89
C VAL A 155 20.34 1.86 -9.07
N VAL A 156 20.24 2.33 -10.32
CA VAL A 156 20.44 1.47 -11.51
C VAL A 156 21.81 0.81 -11.50
N LEU A 157 22.87 1.57 -11.16
CA LEU A 157 24.21 1.01 -11.04
C LEU A 157 24.30 -0.06 -9.94
N ALA A 158 23.65 0.15 -8.79
CA ALA A 158 23.62 -0.85 -7.73
C ALA A 158 22.82 -2.10 -8.11
N LEU A 159 21.70 -1.95 -8.83
CA LEU A 159 20.87 -3.08 -9.26
C LEU A 159 21.59 -4.00 -10.25
N GLY A 160 22.48 -3.46 -11.08
CA GLY A 160 23.37 -4.27 -11.93
C GLY A 160 24.27 -5.22 -11.11
N ASP A 161 24.67 -4.79 -9.92
CA ASP A 161 25.54 -5.53 -9.00
C ASP A 161 24.74 -6.38 -7.97
N LEU A 162 23.40 -6.28 -7.94
CA LEU A 162 22.51 -6.94 -6.98
C LEU A 162 21.48 -7.85 -7.68
N PRO A 163 21.92 -8.99 -8.27
CA PRO A 163 21.06 -9.83 -9.12
C PRO A 163 19.94 -10.56 -8.37
N GLN A 164 20.01 -10.60 -7.03
CA GLN A 164 19.01 -11.27 -6.18
C GLN A 164 17.91 -10.33 -5.69
N LEU A 165 18.05 -9.01 -5.90
CA LEU A 165 17.06 -8.05 -5.48
C LEU A 165 15.87 -8.07 -6.44
N GLU A 166 14.70 -8.43 -5.93
CA GLU A 166 13.46 -8.62 -6.68
C GLU A 166 12.49 -7.45 -6.46
N GLU A 167 12.52 -6.80 -5.29
CA GLU A 167 11.67 -5.65 -4.96
C GLU A 167 12.47 -4.50 -4.35
N LEU A 168 12.22 -3.28 -4.83
CA LEU A 168 12.73 -2.03 -4.29
C LEU A 168 11.57 -1.08 -3.96
N VAL A 169 11.41 -0.75 -2.68
CA VAL A 169 10.43 0.22 -2.21
C VAL A 169 11.15 1.54 -1.95
N LEU A 170 10.77 2.61 -2.64
CA LEU A 170 11.25 3.96 -2.38
C LEU A 170 10.33 4.61 -1.35
N VAL A 171 10.89 5.30 -0.36
CA VAL A 171 10.13 5.93 0.73
C VAL A 171 10.56 7.39 0.89
N HIS A 172 9.64 8.33 0.63
CA HIS A 172 9.77 9.79 0.84
C HIS A 172 8.43 10.50 0.54
N ASP A 173 8.14 11.61 1.21
CA ASP A 173 6.97 12.48 0.94
C ASP A 173 6.99 13.30 -0.35
N SER A 174 8.01 13.12 -1.20
CA SER A 174 8.18 14.04 -2.32
C SER A 174 7.28 13.62 -3.47
N PRO A 175 6.59 14.56 -4.13
CA PRO A 175 5.87 14.26 -5.35
C PRO A 175 6.78 13.74 -6.48
N SER A 176 8.10 13.95 -6.41
CA SER A 176 9.05 13.36 -7.38
C SER A 176 9.25 11.85 -7.20
N LEU A 177 8.79 11.23 -6.10
CA LEU A 177 9.01 9.81 -5.84
C LEU A 177 8.33 8.89 -6.86
N GLY A 178 7.13 9.27 -7.33
CA GLY A 178 6.43 8.55 -8.39
C GLY A 178 7.21 8.56 -9.71
N PHE A 179 7.80 9.71 -10.06
CA PHE A 179 8.67 9.83 -11.24
C PHE A 179 9.94 8.98 -11.12
N LEU A 180 10.56 8.96 -9.93
CA LEU A 180 11.73 8.12 -9.66
C LEU A 180 11.39 6.64 -9.81
N ALA A 181 10.28 6.18 -9.21
CA ALA A 181 9.84 4.80 -9.31
C ALA A 181 9.53 4.40 -10.76
N ALA A 182 8.78 5.21 -11.50
CA ALA A 182 8.50 4.95 -12.91
C ALA A 182 9.78 4.89 -13.76
N SER A 183 10.71 5.83 -13.54
CA SER A 183 12.00 5.85 -14.24
C SER A 183 12.86 4.63 -13.94
N LEU A 184 12.82 4.15 -12.70
CA LEU A 184 13.55 2.96 -12.27
C LEU A 184 12.93 1.68 -12.82
N SER A 185 11.60 1.55 -12.82
CA SER A 185 10.91 0.40 -13.44
C SER A 185 11.26 0.25 -14.92
N LEU A 186 11.45 1.36 -15.65
CA LEU A 186 11.87 1.33 -17.05
C LEU A 186 13.32 0.89 -17.24
N ARG A 187 14.20 1.25 -16.31
CA ARG A 187 15.66 1.03 -16.41
C ARG A 187 16.12 -0.27 -15.74
N ALA A 188 15.33 -0.80 -14.83
CA ALA A 188 15.59 -2.02 -14.09
C ALA A 188 14.32 -2.92 -14.09
N PRO A 189 13.88 -3.41 -15.26
CA PRO A 189 12.61 -4.14 -15.39
C PRO A 189 12.58 -5.47 -14.64
N ARG A 190 13.73 -5.98 -14.21
CA ARG A 190 13.86 -7.18 -13.38
C ARG A 190 13.44 -6.97 -11.92
N VAL A 191 13.35 -5.72 -11.47
CA VAL A 191 13.08 -5.36 -10.09
C VAL A 191 11.73 -4.66 -10.02
N LEU A 192 10.84 -5.15 -9.17
CA LEU A 192 9.58 -4.47 -8.87
C LEU A 192 9.87 -3.20 -8.06
N VAL A 193 9.64 -2.03 -8.65
CA VAL A 193 9.83 -0.75 -7.96
C VAL A 193 8.49 -0.20 -7.47
N ARG A 194 8.43 0.19 -6.19
CA ARG A 194 7.25 0.79 -5.56
C ARG A 194 7.63 2.11 -4.91
N ALA A 195 6.70 3.05 -4.83
CA ALA A 195 6.87 4.32 -4.12
C ALA A 195 5.87 4.40 -2.97
N VAL A 196 6.34 4.89 -1.83
CA VAL A 196 5.55 5.08 -0.61
C VAL A 196 5.82 6.48 -0.07
N GLY A 197 4.77 7.29 0.09
CA GLY A 197 4.81 8.54 0.85
C GLY A 197 4.70 8.26 2.35
N THR A 198 5.32 9.09 3.17
CA THR A 198 5.32 9.10 4.64
C THR A 198 4.46 10.25 5.17
N ASP A 199 3.20 10.36 4.74
CA ASP A 199 2.44 11.59 4.99
C ASP A 199 2.23 11.83 6.50
N GLN A 200 2.98 12.80 7.04
CA GLN A 200 2.64 13.61 8.20
C GLN A 200 2.01 14.90 7.66
N SER A 201 0.72 15.08 7.88
CA SER A 201 0.07 16.38 7.72
C SER A 201 -0.93 16.59 8.87
N LEU A 202 -0.39 17.19 9.93
CA LEU A 202 -1.10 18.14 10.79
C LEU A 202 -1.22 19.44 9.98
N ASP A 203 -2.45 19.78 9.59
CA ASP A 203 -3.04 21.15 9.58
C ASP A 203 -4.39 21.12 8.85
#